data_AF-A0A7W1TAU7-F1
#
_entry.id   AF-A0A7W1TAU7-F1
#
_cell.length_a   1.000
_cell.length_b   1.000
_cell.length_c   1.000
_cell.angle_alpha   90.00
_cell.angle_beta   90.00
_cell.angle_gamma   90.00
#
_symmetry.space_group_name_H-M   'P 1'
#
loop_
_entity.id
_entity.type
_entity.pdbx_description
1 polymer ?
#
loop_
_entity_poly.entity_id
_entity_poly.type
_entity_poly.pdbx_seq_one_letter_code
_entity_poly.pdbx_strand_id
1 'polypeptide(L)'
;MKSRSVALLLIALLTPFPGMAEDPSSAAGTISPVSATASGSQSSSPLMIIDGSGLSEDPDHPGAFCHSANRWADGGSMWCSGGETVGAGGTCWLRFDLGRSARILALHIWNYNEAAGWQKRSVKAFDLLTSDDDRTWSPAGSYPLRCGAGDNHETGEEVRLIHPVAARYLKTVITAHYGRDNLVGIAEIRIRVGDPQPSDHVLNVRTPFVPRYARITYAPRPRGAPLSGAENLVWPGDAGVVDVTKPPYAAAGDGSHDDTAAIQQAFDDHVAEGAIIFLPNGIYRITDTIRWGSRKGPDGKPKVGDAEKLTTLMGQSEQGAILRLDDHAKGFGDPRQPRAVVWTGGDPAQRFGNEIAHLTIDTGAGNQGCSGVAFVANNQGSIHDVTIASGDGQGIQGLNLGAAGENGPLLVRKLTINGFDVGVAAAGPINSMTIENLTLRDQNLVGIRSFGQHLSIRRLVSHNSVPAVETKGALTVLLDS
;
A
#
# COMPACT_ATOMS: atom_id res chain seq x y z
N MET A 1 -61.22 -2.08 16.95
CA MET A 1 -60.30 -1.17 16.23
C MET A 1 -58.95 -1.22 16.94
N LYS A 2 -57.94 -1.78 16.28
CA LYS A 2 -56.62 -2.08 16.85
C LYS A 2 -55.58 -1.04 16.38
N SER A 3 -54.77 -0.60 17.34
CA SER A 3 -53.32 -0.32 17.29
C SER A 3 -52.71 0.28 16.02
N ARG A 4 -52.10 1.47 16.18
CA ARG A 4 -50.92 1.92 15.43
C ARG A 4 -49.87 2.43 16.41
N SER A 5 -48.75 1.73 16.49
CA SER A 5 -47.50 2.20 17.10
C SER A 5 -46.65 2.90 16.04
N VAL A 6 -46.07 4.05 16.39
CA VAL A 6 -44.93 4.66 15.67
C VAL A 6 -43.88 5.01 16.72
N ALA A 7 -42.66 4.53 16.48
CA ALA A 7 -41.50 4.65 17.34
C ALA A 7 -40.91 6.07 17.30
N LEU A 8 -40.37 6.48 18.46
CA LEU A 8 -39.79 7.79 18.75
C LEU A 8 -38.31 7.80 18.29
N LEU A 9 -37.94 8.74 17.43
CA LEU A 9 -36.55 9.03 17.06
C LEU A 9 -36.02 10.11 18.02
N LEU A 10 -35.06 9.77 18.88
CA LEU A 10 -34.37 10.72 19.76
C LEU A 10 -33.16 11.31 19.01
N ILE A 11 -33.22 12.59 18.66
CA ILE A 11 -32.06 13.41 18.30
C ILE A 11 -31.65 14.15 19.58
N ALA A 12 -30.51 13.79 20.17
CA ALA A 12 -29.92 14.52 21.27
C ALA A 12 -29.05 15.66 20.71
N LEU A 13 -29.50 16.90 20.93
CA LEU A 13 -28.71 18.11 20.76
C LEU A 13 -27.59 18.16 21.81
N LEU A 14 -26.36 18.39 21.37
CA LEU A 14 -25.28 18.91 22.22
C LEU A 14 -25.02 20.36 21.81
N THR A 15 -25.32 21.27 22.74
CA THR A 15 -25.07 22.71 22.66
C THR A 15 -23.57 23.02 22.82
N PRO A 16 -22.99 23.97 22.06
CA PRO A 16 -21.62 24.43 22.27
C PRO A 16 -21.54 25.48 23.41
N PHE A 17 -20.42 25.44 24.15
CA PHE A 17 -20.03 26.46 25.13
C PHE A 17 -19.70 27.81 24.45
N PRO A 18 -19.99 28.97 25.06
CA PRO A 18 -19.61 30.27 24.53
C PRO A 18 -18.25 30.72 25.09
N GLY A 19 -17.36 31.22 24.24
CA GLY A 19 -16.19 31.98 24.72
C GLY A 19 -14.91 31.89 23.90
N MET A 20 -14.97 32.12 22.59
CA MET A 20 -14.02 32.89 21.79
C MET A 20 -14.54 32.84 20.36
N ALA A 21 -14.82 33.99 19.76
CA ALA A 21 -15.13 34.05 18.34
C ALA A 21 -13.91 33.51 17.59
N GLU A 22 -14.06 32.37 16.92
CA GLU A 22 -13.11 31.96 15.89
C GLU A 22 -13.13 33.05 14.83
N ASP A 23 -11.99 33.73 14.68
CA ASP A 23 -11.72 34.63 13.59
C ASP A 23 -11.79 33.82 12.28
N PRO A 24 -12.77 34.06 11.40
CA PRO A 24 -12.93 33.32 10.16
C PRO A 24 -11.81 33.65 9.13
N SER A 25 -10.78 34.41 9.52
CA SER A 25 -9.63 34.78 8.68
C SER A 25 -8.33 34.02 8.94
N SER A 26 -8.25 33.05 9.88
CA SER A 26 -7.08 32.16 9.97
C SER A 26 -7.40 30.75 9.46
N ALA A 27 -7.18 30.49 8.17
CA ALA A 27 -7.31 29.14 7.61
C ALA A 27 -6.17 28.26 8.16
N ALA A 28 -6.32 27.71 9.36
CA ALA A 28 -5.34 26.79 9.91
C ALA A 28 -5.22 25.56 9.00
N GLY A 29 -3.99 25.12 8.73
CA GLY A 29 -3.69 23.98 7.85
C GLY A 29 -2.74 22.99 8.52
N THR A 30 -2.60 21.80 7.93
CA THR A 30 -1.70 20.76 8.39
C THR A 30 -0.60 20.55 7.36
N ILE A 31 0.66 20.66 7.78
CA ILE A 31 1.84 20.57 6.94
C ILE A 31 2.78 19.46 7.43
N SER A 32 3.63 18.96 6.54
CA SER A 32 4.75 18.08 6.86
C SER A 32 6.04 18.91 6.96
N PRO A 33 6.93 18.62 7.91
CA PRO A 33 8.30 19.14 7.86
C PRO A 33 8.99 18.75 6.54
N VAL A 34 9.94 19.58 6.08
CA VAL A 34 10.74 19.31 4.88
C VAL A 34 11.98 18.47 5.15
N SER A 35 12.40 18.39 6.41
CA SER A 35 13.45 17.46 6.85
C SER A 35 13.28 17.06 8.30
N ALA A 36 13.79 15.88 8.63
CA ALA A 36 13.83 15.33 9.98
C ALA A 36 15.21 14.73 10.27
N THR A 37 15.72 14.97 11.45
CA THR A 37 16.92 14.31 12.00
C THR A 37 16.64 13.80 13.41
N ALA A 38 17.45 12.86 13.86
CA ALA A 38 17.34 12.27 15.19
C ALA A 38 18.71 12.24 15.87
N SER A 39 18.71 12.05 17.18
CA SER A 39 19.93 11.75 17.96
C SER A 39 20.66 10.49 17.47
N GLY A 40 19.94 9.61 16.75
CA GLY A 40 20.39 8.30 16.31
C GLY A 40 19.20 7.47 15.85
N SER A 41 19.45 6.31 15.25
CA SER A 41 18.38 5.47 14.69
C SER A 41 18.81 4.01 14.60
N GLN A 42 17.89 3.09 14.86
CA GLN A 42 18.08 1.65 14.62
C GLN A 42 17.40 1.26 13.31
N SER A 43 18.22 0.97 12.28
CA SER A 43 17.78 0.40 10.99
C SER A 43 16.57 1.09 10.35
N SER A 44 16.38 2.39 10.61
CA SER A 44 15.27 3.22 10.14
C SER A 44 15.76 4.66 9.99
N SER A 45 15.14 5.41 9.08
CA SER A 45 15.47 6.83 8.86
C SER A 45 14.46 7.71 9.57
N PRO A 46 14.87 8.83 10.21
CA PRO A 46 13.93 9.80 10.78
C PRO A 46 13.04 10.46 9.71
N LEU A 47 13.40 10.39 8.42
CA LEU A 47 12.55 10.87 7.33
C LEU A 47 11.22 10.13 7.23
N MET A 48 11.16 8.87 7.69
CA MET A 48 9.92 8.08 7.73
C MET A 48 8.84 8.74 8.58
N ILE A 49 9.22 9.60 9.54
CA ILE A 49 8.28 10.29 10.42
C ILE A 49 7.55 11.44 9.68
N ILE A 50 8.02 11.84 8.50
CA ILE A 50 7.49 13.02 7.79
C ILE A 50 7.09 12.76 6.34
N ASP A 51 7.29 11.54 5.84
CA ASP A 51 7.13 11.22 4.42
C ASP A 51 5.84 10.45 4.09
N GLY A 52 5.03 10.10 5.11
CA GLY A 52 3.75 9.43 4.91
C GLY A 52 3.84 7.92 4.70
N SER A 53 5.04 7.33 4.82
CA SER A 53 5.20 5.87 4.73
C SER A 53 4.36 5.18 5.81
N GLY A 54 3.50 4.24 5.43
CA GLY A 54 2.58 3.57 6.35
C GLY A 54 1.32 4.34 6.69
N LEU A 55 1.15 5.58 6.22
CA LEU A 55 -0.13 6.29 6.30
C LEU A 55 -1.09 5.82 5.21
N SER A 56 -2.35 5.71 5.58
CA SER A 56 -3.45 5.45 4.67
C SER A 56 -4.63 6.32 5.08
N GLU A 57 -5.27 6.92 4.10
CA GLU A 57 -6.46 7.73 4.34
C GLU A 57 -7.68 6.84 4.57
N ASP A 58 -8.53 7.24 5.50
CA ASP A 58 -9.84 6.64 5.68
C ASP A 58 -10.72 6.95 4.46
N PRO A 59 -11.14 5.95 3.68
CA PRO A 59 -11.92 6.20 2.49
C PRO A 59 -13.31 6.75 2.78
N ASP A 60 -13.84 6.52 3.97
CA ASP A 60 -15.13 7.03 4.39
C ASP A 60 -15.03 8.46 4.95
N HIS A 61 -13.83 8.92 5.31
CA HIS A 61 -13.57 10.22 5.91
C HIS A 61 -12.34 10.91 5.27
N PRO A 62 -12.50 11.51 4.08
CA PRO A 62 -11.38 12.17 3.41
C PRO A 62 -10.67 13.21 4.28
N GLY A 63 -9.35 13.16 4.31
CA GLY A 63 -8.47 13.95 5.16
C GLY A 63 -8.16 13.34 6.53
N ALA A 64 -8.81 12.24 6.93
CA ALA A 64 -8.46 11.48 8.12
C ALA A 64 -7.47 10.37 7.76
N PHE A 65 -6.33 10.29 8.46
CA PHE A 65 -5.29 9.30 8.17
C PHE A 65 -5.07 8.36 9.36
N CYS A 66 -4.86 7.09 9.05
CA CYS A 66 -4.42 6.06 9.97
C CYS A 66 -3.04 5.54 9.60
N HIS A 67 -2.25 5.19 10.60
CA HIS A 67 -0.95 4.57 10.42
C HIS A 67 -1.03 3.04 10.57
N SER A 68 -0.38 2.32 9.66
CA SER A 68 -0.23 0.86 9.69
C SER A 68 0.48 0.38 10.96
N ALA A 69 0.20 -0.86 11.41
CA ALA A 69 0.97 -1.52 12.46
C ALA A 69 2.13 -2.37 11.91
N ASN A 70 2.29 -2.42 10.58
CA ASN A 70 3.44 -3.04 9.94
C ASN A 70 4.58 -2.02 9.80
N ARG A 71 5.62 -2.14 10.64
CA ARG A 71 6.82 -1.30 10.56
C ARG A 71 7.52 -1.35 9.19
N TRP A 72 7.36 -2.44 8.45
CA TRP A 72 8.00 -2.66 7.16
C TRP A 72 7.16 -2.19 5.98
N ALA A 73 5.95 -1.65 6.23
CA ALA A 73 5.17 -1.01 5.18
C ALA A 73 6.01 0.05 4.47
N ASP A 74 5.89 0.14 3.15
CA ASP A 74 6.55 1.19 2.35
C ASP A 74 8.08 1.21 2.49
N GLY A 75 8.70 0.04 2.68
CA GLY A 75 10.15 -0.09 2.88
C GLY A 75 10.64 0.38 4.26
N GLY A 76 9.70 0.70 5.15
CA GLY A 76 9.93 1.22 6.49
C GLY A 76 9.04 2.44 6.75
N SER A 77 8.18 2.33 7.76
CA SER A 77 7.14 3.31 8.10
C SER A 77 7.25 3.89 9.51
N MET A 78 8.25 3.48 10.30
CA MET A 78 8.38 3.94 11.67
C MET A 78 9.84 4.15 12.01
N TRP A 79 10.13 5.27 12.68
CA TRP A 79 11.44 5.52 13.25
C TRP A 79 11.56 4.89 14.63
N CYS A 80 12.74 4.33 14.91
CA CYS A 80 13.12 3.82 16.21
C CYS A 80 14.51 4.35 16.58
N SER A 81 14.67 4.80 17.82
CA SER A 81 15.91 5.34 18.39
C SER A 81 17.07 4.34 18.30
N GLY A 82 18.31 4.84 18.41
CA GLY A 82 19.52 4.02 18.50
C GLY A 82 19.81 3.45 19.90
N GLY A 83 19.03 3.82 20.92
CA GLY A 83 19.21 3.39 22.32
C GLY A 83 19.76 4.48 23.24
N GLU A 84 19.61 5.74 22.83
CA GLU A 84 19.99 6.92 23.58
C GLU A 84 19.16 7.06 24.86
N THR A 85 19.72 7.75 25.85
CA THR A 85 19.08 7.90 27.15
C THR A 85 17.82 8.77 27.05
N VAL A 86 16.70 8.24 27.53
CA VAL A 86 15.42 8.95 27.69
C VAL A 86 15.30 9.48 29.12
N GLY A 87 14.75 10.69 29.27
CA GLY A 87 14.56 11.33 30.58
C GLY A 87 14.96 12.80 30.59
N ALA A 88 14.81 13.46 31.74
CA ALA A 88 15.29 14.82 31.94
C ALA A 88 16.82 14.88 31.74
N GLY A 89 17.29 15.69 30.80
CA GLY A 89 18.71 15.73 30.40
C GLY A 89 19.16 14.54 29.54
N GLY A 90 18.21 13.71 29.08
CA GLY A 90 18.45 12.63 28.14
C GLY A 90 18.91 13.14 26.77
N THR A 91 19.51 12.24 25.99
CA THR A 91 20.08 12.53 24.66
C THR A 91 19.19 12.06 23.52
N CYS A 92 18.06 11.41 23.80
CA CYS A 92 17.11 10.98 22.77
C CYS A 92 16.23 12.15 22.29
N TRP A 93 16.37 12.54 21.01
CA TRP A 93 15.61 13.63 20.43
C TRP A 93 15.32 13.45 18.93
N LEU A 94 14.28 14.12 18.47
CA LEU A 94 13.97 14.34 17.05
C LEU A 94 13.96 15.83 16.76
N ARG A 95 14.40 16.23 15.57
CA ARG A 95 14.45 17.62 15.10
C ARG A 95 13.83 17.71 13.72
N PHE A 96 12.98 18.70 13.52
CA PHE A 96 12.23 18.93 12.29
C PHE A 96 12.52 20.34 11.76
N ASP A 97 12.72 20.47 10.44
CA ASP A 97 12.74 21.75 9.72
C ASP A 97 11.43 21.91 8.96
N LEU A 98 10.71 23.02 9.17
CA LEU A 98 9.51 23.34 8.41
C LEU A 98 9.82 24.00 7.06
N GLY A 99 11.09 24.33 6.78
CA GLY A 99 11.56 25.01 5.57
C GLY A 99 11.39 26.53 5.62
N ARG A 100 10.49 27.02 6.47
CA ARG A 100 10.23 28.43 6.77
C ARG A 100 9.81 28.60 8.22
N SER A 101 9.83 29.84 8.73
CA SER A 101 9.15 30.13 9.99
C SER A 101 7.63 30.09 9.77
N ALA A 102 6.91 29.43 10.67
CA ALA A 102 5.46 29.24 10.61
C ALA A 102 4.84 29.42 12.00
N ARG A 103 3.56 29.82 12.05
CA ARG A 103 2.80 29.95 13.30
C ARG A 103 2.24 28.59 13.71
N ILE A 104 3.01 27.83 14.48
CA ILE A 104 2.66 26.49 14.97
C ILE A 104 1.56 26.57 16.02
N LEU A 105 0.50 25.78 15.83
CA LEU A 105 -0.66 25.67 16.72
C LEU A 105 -0.69 24.34 17.47
N ALA A 106 -0.35 23.24 16.77
CA ALA A 106 -0.39 21.89 17.31
C ALA A 106 0.54 20.96 16.54
N LEU A 107 0.82 19.80 17.12
CA LEU A 107 1.44 18.65 16.45
C LEU A 107 0.37 17.56 16.33
N HIS A 108 0.25 16.90 15.20
CA HIS A 108 -0.51 15.66 15.08
C HIS A 108 0.48 14.51 15.00
N ILE A 109 0.48 13.63 16.00
CA ILE A 109 1.50 12.58 16.15
C ILE A 109 0.83 11.21 16.07
N TRP A 110 1.27 10.40 15.11
CA TRP A 110 1.08 8.95 15.13
C TRP A 110 2.26 8.34 15.86
N ASN A 111 2.00 7.79 17.05
CA ASN A 111 3.05 7.21 17.88
C ASN A 111 3.52 5.85 17.32
N TYR A 112 4.63 5.30 17.84
CA TYR A 112 5.14 4.01 17.37
C TYR A 112 4.09 2.90 17.50
N ASN A 113 3.70 2.31 16.37
CA ASN A 113 2.48 1.52 16.26
C ASN A 113 2.71 0.05 15.86
N GLU A 114 3.96 -0.43 15.89
CA GLU A 114 4.24 -1.80 15.49
C GLU A 114 3.43 -2.82 16.31
N ALA A 115 2.79 -3.79 15.66
CA ALA A 115 1.91 -4.78 16.29
C ALA A 115 2.65 -5.69 17.30
N ALA A 116 1.96 -6.71 17.85
CA ALA A 116 2.56 -7.76 18.69
C ALA A 116 3.36 -7.24 19.91
N GLY A 117 2.83 -6.20 20.56
CA GLY A 117 3.42 -5.59 21.75
C GLY A 117 4.59 -4.64 21.46
N TRP A 118 4.99 -4.45 20.20
CA TRP A 118 6.13 -3.60 19.84
C TRP A 118 5.77 -2.11 19.95
N GLN A 119 4.46 -1.78 19.88
CA GLN A 119 3.92 -0.43 20.11
C GLN A 119 4.29 0.14 21.47
N LYS A 120 4.71 -0.69 22.45
CA LYS A 120 5.24 -0.23 23.75
C LYS A 120 6.56 0.55 23.65
N ARG A 121 7.20 0.59 22.47
CA ARG A 121 8.26 1.58 22.15
C ARG A 121 7.71 2.99 21.92
N SER A 122 6.41 3.21 22.02
CA SER A 122 5.80 4.54 21.94
C SER A 122 6.42 5.55 22.91
N VAL A 123 6.56 6.78 22.46
CA VAL A 123 6.82 7.94 23.33
C VAL A 123 5.67 8.09 24.31
N LYS A 124 5.97 8.31 25.59
CA LYS A 124 4.97 8.59 26.64
C LYS A 124 4.91 10.07 27.00
N ALA A 125 6.05 10.75 26.92
CA ALA A 125 6.13 12.20 27.09
C ALA A 125 7.37 12.76 26.39
N PHE A 126 7.28 14.01 25.96
CA PHE A 126 8.40 14.76 25.40
C PHE A 126 8.33 16.23 25.78
N ASP A 127 9.50 16.88 25.81
CA ASP A 127 9.62 18.33 25.86
C ASP A 127 9.77 18.86 24.44
N LEU A 128 9.00 19.89 24.09
CA LEU A 128 9.10 20.57 22.81
C LEU A 128 10.00 21.80 22.96
N LEU A 129 10.99 21.92 22.07
CA LEU A 129 11.76 23.14 21.88
C LEU A 129 11.54 23.68 20.46
N THR A 130 11.68 24.98 20.31
CA THR A 130 11.50 25.69 19.04
C THR A 130 12.67 26.63 18.77
N SER A 131 12.94 26.90 17.49
CA SER A 131 14.01 27.80 17.06
C SER A 131 13.72 28.39 15.67
N ASP A 132 14.19 29.59 15.40
CA ASP A 132 14.21 30.17 14.05
C ASP A 132 15.54 29.93 13.31
N ASP A 133 16.63 29.67 14.04
CA ASP A 133 18.00 29.65 13.52
C ASP A 133 18.73 28.29 13.70
N ASP A 134 18.07 27.32 14.32
CA ASP A 134 18.58 25.99 14.68
C ASP A 134 19.75 25.99 15.69
N ARG A 135 20.04 27.14 16.31
CA ARG A 135 21.15 27.33 17.25
C ARG A 135 20.63 27.68 18.64
N THR A 136 19.68 28.61 18.70
CA THR A 136 19.07 29.07 19.94
C THR A 136 17.70 28.43 20.09
N TRP A 137 17.52 27.68 21.18
CA TRP A 137 16.32 26.88 21.41
C TRP A 137 15.53 27.41 22.61
N SER A 138 14.23 27.64 22.40
CA SER A 138 13.30 28.05 23.45
C SER A 138 12.32 26.93 23.80
N PRO A 139 12.06 26.66 25.09
CA PRO A 139 11.04 25.70 25.49
C PRO A 139 9.65 26.14 25.03
N ALA A 140 8.86 25.21 24.47
CA ALA A 140 7.50 25.41 24.01
C ALA A 140 6.47 24.50 24.73
N GLY A 141 6.90 23.80 25.79
CA GLY A 141 6.04 23.01 26.67
C GLY A 141 6.47 21.55 26.79
N SER A 142 5.80 20.83 27.69
CA SER A 142 5.98 19.39 27.92
C SER A 142 4.65 18.69 27.70
N TYR A 143 4.65 17.65 26.89
CA TYR A 143 3.42 17.05 26.39
C TYR A 143 3.41 15.53 26.61
N PRO A 144 2.35 14.96 27.20
CA PRO A 144 2.14 13.52 27.23
C PRO A 144 1.66 13.02 25.87
N LEU A 145 1.87 11.72 25.61
CA LEU A 145 1.31 11.01 24.46
C LEU A 145 0.72 9.68 24.93
N ARG A 146 -0.36 9.23 24.29
CA ARG A 146 -0.88 7.88 24.44
C ARG A 146 0.03 6.88 23.73
N CYS A 147 0.02 5.64 24.21
CA CYS A 147 0.66 4.55 23.50
C CYS A 147 -0.07 4.33 22.16
N GLY A 148 0.68 3.97 21.12
CA GLY A 148 0.10 3.50 19.87
C GLY A 148 -0.80 2.28 20.10
N ALA A 149 -1.81 2.09 19.24
CA ALA A 149 -2.78 1.01 19.37
C ALA A 149 -2.16 -0.38 19.16
N GLY A 150 -1.19 -0.50 18.25
CA GLY A 150 -0.64 -1.77 17.78
C GLY A 150 -1.50 -2.46 16.74
N ASP A 151 -2.34 -1.70 16.01
CA ASP A 151 -3.18 -2.17 14.91
C ASP A 151 -3.20 -1.17 13.74
N ASN A 152 -3.74 -1.56 12.57
CA ASN A 152 -3.68 -0.74 11.34
C ASN A 152 -4.60 0.50 11.34
N HIS A 153 -5.19 0.87 12.48
CA HIS A 153 -6.15 1.97 12.61
C HIS A 153 -5.68 3.05 13.59
N GLU A 154 -4.37 3.16 13.82
CA GLU A 154 -3.81 4.20 14.67
C GLU A 154 -4.06 5.58 14.04
N THR A 155 -4.94 6.38 14.64
CA THR A 155 -5.38 7.70 14.12
C THR A 155 -4.46 8.87 14.51
N GLY A 156 -3.47 8.60 15.36
CA GLY A 156 -2.65 9.61 16.00
C GLY A 156 -3.40 10.44 17.04
N GLU A 157 -2.74 11.43 17.60
CA GLU A 157 -3.33 12.39 18.53
C GLU A 157 -2.84 13.80 18.25
N GLU A 158 -3.73 14.79 18.44
CA GLU A 158 -3.40 16.21 18.33
C GLU A 158 -2.87 16.72 19.68
N VAL A 159 -1.61 17.13 19.70
CA VAL A 159 -0.95 17.82 20.80
C VAL A 159 -1.03 19.32 20.55
N ARG A 160 -2.00 19.99 21.16
CA ARG A 160 -2.13 21.46 21.09
C ARG A 160 -1.08 22.13 21.94
N LEU A 161 -0.39 23.12 21.36
CA LEU A 161 0.56 23.91 22.12
C LEU A 161 -0.18 24.78 23.15
N ILE A 162 0.45 24.99 24.32
CA ILE A 162 -0.10 25.87 25.37
C ILE A 162 -0.34 27.27 24.82
N HIS A 163 0.60 27.75 23.99
CA HIS A 163 0.49 28.99 23.22
C HIS A 163 1.02 28.76 21.81
N PRO A 164 0.39 29.34 20.77
CA PRO A 164 0.98 29.35 19.43
C PRO A 164 2.40 29.91 19.44
N VAL A 165 3.30 29.28 18.68
CA VAL A 165 4.70 29.72 18.56
C VAL A 165 5.05 29.96 17.11
N ALA A 166 5.73 31.06 16.80
CA ALA A 166 6.35 31.27 15.51
C ALA A 166 7.76 30.67 15.55
N ALA A 167 8.03 29.68 14.71
CA ALA A 167 9.34 29.06 14.60
C ALA A 167 9.51 28.34 13.26
N ARG A 168 10.76 28.13 12.85
CA ARG A 168 11.12 27.28 11.70
C ARG A 168 11.45 25.84 12.10
N TYR A 169 12.08 25.67 13.25
CA TYR A 169 12.59 24.39 13.71
C TYR A 169 11.87 23.95 14.97
N LEU A 170 11.59 22.65 15.02
CA LEU A 170 11.02 21.97 16.18
C LEU A 170 12.01 20.91 16.66
N LYS A 171 12.09 20.69 17.97
CA LYS A 171 12.85 19.59 18.56
C LYS A 171 12.06 18.95 19.68
N THR A 172 11.80 17.66 19.58
CA THR A 172 11.17 16.88 20.65
C THR A 172 12.25 16.12 21.42
N VAL A 173 12.48 16.48 22.68
CA VAL A 173 13.35 15.73 23.59
C VAL A 173 12.51 14.72 24.34
N ILE A 174 12.81 13.43 24.18
CA ILE A 174 11.98 12.37 24.73
C ILE A 174 12.28 12.21 26.22
N THR A 175 11.26 12.39 27.06
CA THR A 175 11.39 12.37 28.53
C THR A 175 10.83 11.11 29.16
N ALA A 176 9.91 10.41 28.47
CA ALA A 176 9.42 9.11 28.90
C ALA A 176 8.95 8.25 27.71
N HIS A 177 8.96 6.93 27.88
CA HIS A 177 8.41 5.95 26.93
C HIS A 177 7.59 4.88 27.67
N TYR A 178 6.75 4.14 26.94
CA TYR A 178 5.90 3.09 27.54
C TYR A 178 6.68 1.82 27.95
N GLY A 179 7.85 1.59 27.36
CA GLY A 179 8.83 0.59 27.81
C GLY A 179 8.61 -0.81 27.24
N ARG A 180 9.60 -1.28 26.49
CA ARG A 180 9.76 -2.67 26.05
C ARG A 180 11.21 -3.12 26.18
N ASP A 181 12.11 -2.40 25.53
CA ASP A 181 13.52 -2.77 25.34
C ASP A 181 14.46 -1.55 25.32
N ASN A 182 14.11 -0.49 26.07
CA ASN A 182 14.83 0.80 26.15
C ASN A 182 14.97 1.55 24.82
N LEU A 183 14.25 1.13 23.78
CA LEU A 183 14.11 1.87 22.54
C LEU A 183 12.78 2.64 22.54
N VAL A 184 12.79 3.78 21.86
CA VAL A 184 11.62 4.62 21.66
C VAL A 184 11.44 4.94 20.18
N GLY A 185 10.20 5.13 19.73
CA GLY A 185 9.93 5.45 18.34
C GLY A 185 8.72 6.35 18.16
N ILE A 186 8.57 6.83 16.93
CA ILE A 186 7.42 7.57 16.42
C ILE A 186 7.14 7.03 15.01
N ALA A 187 5.86 6.91 14.67
CA ALA A 187 5.44 6.51 13.33
C ALA A 187 5.43 7.71 12.38
N GLU A 188 4.66 8.76 12.70
CA GLU A 188 4.55 9.95 11.85
C GLU A 188 4.26 11.22 12.67
N ILE A 189 4.66 12.39 12.19
CA ILE A 189 4.27 13.70 12.70
C ILE A 189 3.82 14.65 11.59
N ARG A 190 2.75 15.40 11.85
CA ARG A 190 2.34 16.57 11.06
C ARG A 190 2.19 17.78 11.95
N ILE A 191 2.31 18.96 11.37
CA ILE A 191 2.34 20.23 12.09
C ILE A 191 1.12 21.04 11.68
N ARG A 192 0.31 21.42 12.66
CA ARG A 192 -0.80 22.33 12.43
C ARG A 192 -0.32 23.76 12.53
N VAL A 193 -0.49 24.52 11.46
CA VAL A 193 -0.04 25.92 11.35
C VAL A 193 -1.24 26.85 11.16
N GLY A 194 -1.14 28.08 11.66
CA GLY A 194 -2.18 29.10 11.51
C GLY A 194 -2.08 29.90 10.20
N ASP A 195 -1.03 29.67 9.43
CA ASP A 195 -0.58 30.46 8.27
C ASP A 195 -0.07 29.56 7.13
N PRO A 196 -0.83 28.54 6.67
CA PRO A 196 -0.37 27.65 5.62
C PRO A 196 -0.07 28.42 4.32
N GLN A 197 0.99 28.00 3.62
CA GLN A 197 1.47 28.59 2.38
C GLN A 197 1.39 27.55 1.24
N PRO A 198 1.22 27.98 -0.02
CA PRO A 198 1.24 27.06 -1.17
C PRO A 198 2.54 26.26 -1.33
N SER A 199 3.64 26.76 -0.77
CA SER A 199 4.94 26.08 -0.76
C SER A 199 5.08 25.02 0.33
N ASP A 200 4.13 24.93 1.26
CA ASP A 200 4.20 23.96 2.34
C ASP A 200 3.99 22.55 1.83
N HIS A 201 4.77 21.62 2.36
CA HIS A 201 4.56 20.21 2.09
C HIS A 201 3.30 19.76 2.84
N VAL A 202 2.36 19.13 2.14
CA VAL A 202 1.10 18.62 2.72
C VAL A 202 0.93 17.16 2.33
N LEU A 203 0.14 16.41 3.12
CA LEU A 203 -0.25 15.08 2.71
C LEU A 203 -1.07 15.15 1.42
N ASN A 204 -0.74 14.29 0.46
CA ASN A 204 -1.60 14.08 -0.69
C ASN A 204 -2.85 13.36 -0.20
N VAL A 205 -3.92 14.14 -0.02
CA VAL A 205 -5.26 13.61 0.22
C VAL A 205 -5.70 12.92 -1.06
N ARG A 206 -6.21 11.70 -0.92
CA ARG A 206 -6.99 10.99 -1.91
C ARG A 206 -8.20 11.84 -2.24
N THR A 207 -8.08 12.61 -3.31
CA THR A 207 -9.22 13.30 -3.89
C THR A 207 -10.31 12.27 -4.17
N PRO A 208 -11.59 12.57 -3.89
CA PRO A 208 -12.70 11.70 -4.27
C PRO A 208 -12.49 11.25 -5.71
N PHE A 209 -12.46 9.93 -5.92
CA PHE A 209 -12.13 9.42 -7.24
C PHE A 209 -13.18 9.91 -8.24
N VAL A 210 -12.71 10.62 -9.26
CA VAL A 210 -13.52 10.98 -10.41
C VAL A 210 -13.14 10.00 -11.52
N PRO A 211 -14.05 9.12 -11.97
CA PRO A 211 -13.81 8.26 -13.11
C PRO A 211 -13.35 9.08 -14.29
N ARG A 212 -12.07 8.98 -14.61
CA ARG A 212 -11.47 9.66 -15.76
C ARG A 212 -11.85 8.96 -17.08
N TYR A 213 -12.29 7.70 -16.98
CA TYR A 213 -12.63 6.84 -18.10
C TYR A 213 -13.87 6.04 -17.80
N ALA A 214 -14.52 5.58 -18.87
CA ALA A 214 -15.60 4.62 -18.76
C ALA A 214 -15.10 3.34 -18.09
N ARG A 215 -15.95 2.80 -17.24
CA ARG A 215 -15.75 1.49 -16.63
C ARG A 215 -15.35 0.47 -17.69
N ILE A 216 -14.34 -0.33 -17.40
CA ILE A 216 -13.90 -1.39 -18.30
C ILE A 216 -14.98 -2.47 -18.33
N THR A 217 -15.41 -2.82 -19.54
CA THR A 217 -16.39 -3.89 -19.78
C THR A 217 -15.88 -4.81 -20.87
N TYR A 218 -16.16 -6.10 -20.72
CA TYR A 218 -15.74 -7.12 -21.66
C TYR A 218 -16.96 -7.69 -22.37
N ALA A 219 -16.94 -7.66 -23.70
CA ALA A 219 -17.97 -8.33 -24.48
C ALA A 219 -17.97 -9.85 -24.17
N PRO A 220 -19.15 -10.48 -24.03
CA PRO A 220 -19.26 -11.93 -23.96
C PRO A 220 -18.54 -12.57 -25.15
N ARG A 221 -17.84 -13.67 -24.90
CA ARG A 221 -17.06 -14.37 -25.93
C ARG A 221 -17.09 -15.88 -25.72
N PRO A 222 -17.08 -16.68 -26.80
CA PRO A 222 -17.05 -18.12 -26.67
C PRO A 222 -15.73 -18.59 -26.04
N ARG A 223 -15.84 -19.53 -25.11
CA ARG A 223 -14.69 -20.12 -24.43
C ARG A 223 -13.72 -20.76 -25.42
N GLY A 224 -12.44 -20.40 -25.35
CA GLY A 224 -11.36 -20.93 -26.17
C GLY A 224 -11.32 -20.40 -27.60
N ALA A 225 -12.28 -19.57 -28.03
CA ALA A 225 -12.29 -19.05 -29.40
C ALA A 225 -11.19 -17.97 -29.58
N PRO A 226 -10.49 -17.96 -30.73
CA PRO A 226 -9.50 -16.94 -31.02
C PRO A 226 -10.15 -15.56 -31.14
N LEU A 227 -9.45 -14.52 -30.68
CA LEU A 227 -9.87 -13.14 -30.81
C LEU A 227 -9.11 -12.47 -31.97
N SER A 228 -9.83 -11.85 -32.90
CA SER A 228 -9.21 -11.21 -34.08
C SER A 228 -8.25 -10.10 -33.65
N GLY A 229 -7.01 -10.15 -34.15
CA GLY A 229 -5.96 -9.17 -33.84
C GLY A 229 -5.25 -9.39 -32.49
N ALA A 230 -5.70 -10.35 -31.68
CA ALA A 230 -4.98 -10.79 -30.50
C ALA A 230 -4.08 -12.00 -30.84
N GLU A 231 -3.15 -12.32 -29.93
CA GLU A 231 -2.47 -13.59 -29.96
C GLU A 231 -3.46 -14.76 -29.80
N ASN A 232 -3.01 -15.96 -30.16
CA ASN A 232 -3.82 -17.17 -30.03
C ASN A 232 -2.89 -18.33 -29.68
N LEU A 233 -2.55 -18.44 -28.40
CA LEU A 233 -1.71 -19.53 -27.92
C LEU A 233 -2.50 -20.84 -27.95
N VAL A 234 -2.03 -21.80 -28.75
CA VAL A 234 -2.62 -23.12 -28.86
C VAL A 234 -1.56 -24.16 -28.55
N TRP A 235 -1.86 -25.02 -27.59
CA TRP A 235 -0.96 -26.08 -27.16
C TRP A 235 -1.23 -27.38 -27.93
N PRO A 236 -0.19 -28.18 -28.23
CA PRO A 236 -0.36 -29.58 -28.58
C PRO A 236 -1.17 -30.31 -27.50
N GLY A 237 -2.02 -31.26 -27.89
CA GLY A 237 -2.89 -31.98 -26.95
C GLY A 237 -2.15 -32.79 -25.87
N ASP A 238 -0.87 -33.07 -26.09
CA ASP A 238 0.04 -33.81 -25.21
C ASP A 238 1.05 -32.91 -24.48
N ALA A 239 0.90 -31.57 -24.54
CA ALA A 239 1.84 -30.62 -23.94
C ALA A 239 1.88 -30.63 -22.40
N GLY A 240 0.97 -31.36 -21.73
CA GLY A 240 0.90 -31.43 -20.28
C GLY A 240 0.40 -30.15 -19.60
N VAL A 241 -0.21 -29.24 -20.36
CA VAL A 241 -0.79 -27.99 -19.87
C VAL A 241 -2.10 -28.27 -19.13
N VAL A 242 -2.29 -27.57 -18.01
CA VAL A 242 -3.46 -27.70 -17.14
C VAL A 242 -4.53 -26.72 -17.60
N ASP A 243 -5.36 -27.12 -18.57
CA ASP A 243 -6.52 -26.34 -19.00
C ASP A 243 -7.63 -26.41 -17.93
N VAL A 244 -7.87 -25.29 -17.24
CA VAL A 244 -8.85 -25.20 -16.14
C VAL A 244 -10.29 -25.50 -16.57
N THR A 245 -10.58 -25.49 -17.87
CA THR A 245 -11.92 -25.73 -18.42
C THR A 245 -12.20 -27.23 -18.65
N LYS A 246 -11.18 -28.07 -18.52
CA LYS A 246 -11.27 -29.54 -18.63
C LYS A 246 -11.46 -30.18 -17.25
N PRO A 247 -11.93 -31.43 -17.19
CA PRO A 247 -11.91 -32.19 -15.95
C PRO A 247 -10.48 -32.27 -15.36
N PRO A 248 -10.33 -32.21 -14.03
CA PRO A 248 -11.39 -32.21 -13.02
C PRO A 248 -11.96 -30.82 -12.67
N TYR A 249 -11.38 -29.73 -13.17
CA TYR A 249 -11.67 -28.36 -12.70
C TYR A 249 -12.94 -27.76 -13.30
N ALA A 250 -13.15 -27.95 -14.61
CA ALA A 250 -14.36 -27.56 -15.33
C ALA A 250 -14.79 -26.07 -15.16
N ALA A 251 -13.84 -25.14 -15.06
CA ALA A 251 -14.11 -23.70 -15.06
C ALA A 251 -14.92 -23.30 -16.30
N ALA A 252 -15.93 -22.46 -16.09
CA ALA A 252 -16.92 -22.07 -17.09
C ALA A 252 -16.36 -21.01 -18.04
N GLY A 253 -15.67 -19.99 -17.53
CA GLY A 253 -15.10 -18.90 -18.34
C GLY A 253 -16.16 -18.08 -19.10
N ASP A 254 -17.40 -18.02 -18.59
CA ASP A 254 -18.54 -17.37 -19.25
C ASP A 254 -18.91 -15.99 -18.68
N GLY A 255 -18.20 -15.54 -17.66
CA GLY A 255 -18.39 -14.26 -16.97
C GLY A 255 -19.52 -14.25 -15.95
N SER A 256 -20.22 -15.36 -15.75
CA SER A 256 -21.37 -15.47 -14.84
C SER A 256 -21.15 -16.48 -13.71
N HIS A 257 -20.61 -17.66 -14.01
CA HIS A 257 -20.31 -18.66 -13.00
C HIS A 257 -19.11 -18.22 -12.14
N ASP A 258 -19.13 -18.59 -10.86
CA ASP A 258 -17.98 -18.39 -9.98
C ASP A 258 -16.92 -19.46 -10.27
N ASP A 259 -15.84 -19.07 -10.94
CA ASP A 259 -14.74 -19.95 -11.31
C ASP A 259 -13.64 -20.02 -10.22
N THR A 260 -13.81 -19.34 -9.09
CA THR A 260 -12.77 -19.22 -8.05
C THR A 260 -12.28 -20.58 -7.57
N ALA A 261 -13.20 -21.47 -7.17
CA ALA A 261 -12.83 -22.76 -6.61
C ALA A 261 -12.20 -23.68 -7.67
N ALA A 262 -12.72 -23.67 -8.90
CA ALA A 262 -12.20 -24.47 -10.01
C ALA A 262 -10.76 -24.08 -10.36
N ILE A 263 -10.50 -22.78 -10.48
CA ILE A 263 -9.17 -22.25 -10.79
C ILE A 263 -8.22 -22.49 -9.61
N GLN A 264 -8.64 -22.19 -8.38
CA GLN A 264 -7.80 -22.40 -7.20
C GLN A 264 -7.41 -23.88 -7.02
N GLN A 265 -8.34 -24.81 -7.28
CA GLN A 265 -8.03 -26.23 -7.20
C GLN A 265 -6.91 -26.65 -8.16
N ALA A 266 -6.83 -26.05 -9.36
CA ALA A 266 -5.73 -26.31 -10.28
C ALA A 266 -4.36 -25.89 -9.73
N PHE A 267 -4.29 -24.79 -8.97
CA PHE A 267 -3.07 -24.39 -8.28
C PHE A 267 -2.74 -25.30 -7.08
N ASP A 268 -3.78 -25.73 -6.35
CA ASP A 268 -3.63 -26.59 -5.18
C ASP A 268 -3.20 -28.02 -5.56
N ASP A 269 -3.60 -28.51 -6.73
CA ASP A 269 -3.24 -29.84 -7.22
C ASP A 269 -1.82 -29.89 -7.84
N HIS A 270 -1.29 -28.74 -8.30
CA HIS A 270 -0.02 -28.66 -9.05
C HIS A 270 1.07 -27.86 -8.35
N VAL A 271 1.23 -28.03 -7.03
CA VAL A 271 2.17 -27.24 -6.23
C VAL A 271 3.63 -27.54 -6.57
N ALA A 272 4.34 -26.52 -7.09
CA ALA A 272 5.77 -26.54 -7.36
C ALA A 272 6.20 -27.63 -8.37
N GLU A 273 5.35 -27.90 -9.36
CA GLU A 273 5.55 -28.96 -10.37
C GLU A 273 6.05 -28.44 -11.72
N GLY A 274 6.26 -27.12 -11.87
CA GLY A 274 6.53 -26.50 -13.18
C GLY A 274 5.28 -26.46 -14.07
N ALA A 275 4.10 -26.51 -13.47
CA ALA A 275 2.85 -26.59 -14.20
C ALA A 275 2.46 -25.25 -14.84
N ILE A 276 1.88 -25.34 -16.04
CA ILE A 276 1.22 -24.23 -16.72
C ILE A 276 -0.27 -24.37 -16.48
N ILE A 277 -0.81 -23.54 -15.59
CA ILE A 277 -2.25 -23.39 -15.38
C ILE A 277 -2.78 -22.45 -16.47
N PHE A 278 -3.57 -23.01 -17.38
CA PHE A 278 -3.97 -22.34 -18.62
C PHE A 278 -5.43 -21.90 -18.60
N LEU A 279 -5.65 -20.63 -18.95
CA LEU A 279 -6.96 -20.03 -19.16
C LEU A 279 -7.21 -19.85 -20.65
N PRO A 280 -7.99 -20.73 -21.30
CA PRO A 280 -8.55 -20.44 -22.62
C PRO A 280 -9.23 -19.06 -22.66
N ASN A 281 -9.38 -18.47 -23.85
CA ASN A 281 -10.10 -17.19 -23.97
C ASN A 281 -11.50 -17.31 -23.34
N GLY A 282 -11.90 -16.35 -22.53
CA GLY A 282 -13.07 -16.43 -21.68
C GLY A 282 -13.05 -15.35 -20.61
N ILE A 283 -14.17 -15.18 -19.91
CA ILE A 283 -14.27 -14.29 -18.75
C ILE A 283 -14.45 -15.17 -17.52
N TYR A 284 -13.42 -15.24 -16.68
CA TYR A 284 -13.41 -16.04 -15.46
C TYR A 284 -13.76 -15.12 -14.30
N ARG A 285 -15.03 -15.18 -13.88
CA ARG A 285 -15.50 -14.43 -12.72
C ARG A 285 -15.00 -15.11 -11.45
N ILE A 286 -14.37 -14.34 -10.58
CA ILE A 286 -13.88 -14.79 -9.27
C ILE A 286 -14.41 -13.90 -8.15
N THR A 287 -14.52 -14.46 -6.95
CA THR A 287 -15.03 -13.80 -5.74
C THR A 287 -13.99 -13.70 -4.64
N ASP A 288 -12.82 -14.31 -4.83
CA ASP A 288 -11.70 -14.34 -3.89
C ASP A 288 -10.35 -14.29 -4.64
N THR A 289 -9.27 -14.11 -3.90
CA THR A 289 -7.88 -14.17 -4.34
C THR A 289 -7.56 -15.55 -4.92
N ILE A 290 -6.97 -15.59 -6.13
CA ILE A 290 -6.27 -16.76 -6.66
C ILE A 290 -4.85 -16.80 -6.11
N ARG A 291 -4.47 -17.91 -5.50
CA ARG A 291 -3.21 -18.09 -4.79
C ARG A 291 -2.40 -19.22 -5.39
N TRP A 292 -1.09 -19.04 -5.47
CA TRP A 292 -0.23 -20.18 -5.79
C TRP A 292 -0.34 -21.22 -4.68
N GLY A 293 -0.44 -22.48 -5.09
CA GLY A 293 -0.67 -23.57 -4.16
C GLY A 293 0.48 -23.76 -3.17
N SER A 294 0.14 -24.35 -2.03
CA SER A 294 1.07 -24.55 -0.91
C SER A 294 0.92 -25.93 -0.32
N ARG A 295 2.00 -26.72 -0.33
CA ARG A 295 2.02 -28.03 0.33
C ARG A 295 2.07 -27.83 1.83
N LYS A 296 1.07 -28.34 2.52
CA LYS A 296 1.05 -28.34 3.99
C LYS A 296 1.89 -29.50 4.54
N GLY A 297 2.67 -29.23 5.58
CA GLY A 297 3.33 -30.24 6.39
C GLY A 297 2.32 -31.03 7.22
N PRO A 298 2.79 -32.08 7.93
CA PRO A 298 1.95 -32.85 8.84
C PRO A 298 1.30 -32.00 9.96
N ASP A 299 1.88 -30.84 10.26
CA ASP A 299 1.40 -29.84 11.21
C ASP A 299 0.38 -28.85 10.62
N GLY A 300 -0.01 -29.03 9.36
CA GLY A 300 -0.95 -28.16 8.65
C GLY A 300 -0.37 -26.83 8.18
N LYS A 301 0.93 -26.56 8.42
CA LYS A 301 1.59 -25.33 8.00
C LYS A 301 2.22 -25.47 6.61
N PRO A 302 2.35 -24.39 5.81
CA PRO A 302 3.13 -24.41 4.58
C PRO A 302 4.53 -24.99 4.80
N LYS A 303 4.94 -25.95 3.98
CA LYS A 303 6.33 -26.40 3.93
C LYS A 303 7.17 -25.27 3.33
N VAL A 304 8.00 -24.64 4.18
CA VAL A 304 8.90 -23.55 3.79
C VAL A 304 9.82 -24.04 2.66
N GLY A 305 9.91 -23.26 1.59
CA GLY A 305 10.76 -23.54 0.42
C GLY A 305 10.12 -24.37 -0.68
N ASP A 306 9.03 -25.12 -0.45
CA ASP A 306 8.37 -26.01 -1.42
C ASP A 306 6.93 -25.62 -1.78
N ALA A 307 6.52 -24.42 -1.40
CA ALA A 307 5.26 -23.79 -1.78
C ALA A 307 5.52 -22.60 -2.71
N GLU A 308 4.48 -22.16 -3.43
CA GLU A 308 4.46 -20.83 -4.07
C GLU A 308 5.61 -20.61 -5.09
N LYS A 309 6.05 -21.65 -5.79
CA LYS A 309 7.15 -21.60 -6.78
C LYS A 309 6.81 -22.47 -8.00
N LEU A 310 7.59 -22.34 -9.07
CA LEU A 310 7.56 -23.18 -10.27
C LEU A 310 6.14 -23.37 -10.80
N THR A 311 5.43 -22.26 -10.98
CA THR A 311 4.02 -22.26 -11.33
C THR A 311 3.72 -21.10 -12.25
N THR A 312 3.06 -21.39 -13.37
CA THR A 312 2.70 -20.42 -14.40
C THR A 312 1.19 -20.28 -14.51
N LEU A 313 0.69 -19.04 -14.50
CA LEU A 313 -0.67 -18.72 -14.95
C LEU A 313 -0.60 -18.10 -16.33
N MET A 314 -1.18 -18.78 -17.32
CA MET A 314 -1.09 -18.35 -18.71
C MET A 314 -2.46 -18.29 -19.36
N GLY A 315 -2.82 -17.16 -19.94
CA GLY A 315 -4.00 -17.09 -20.80
C GLY A 315 -3.70 -17.49 -22.23
N GLN A 316 -4.76 -17.79 -22.99
CA GLN A 316 -4.66 -17.98 -24.44
C GLN A 316 -4.30 -16.68 -25.18
N SER A 317 -4.72 -15.54 -24.63
CA SER A 317 -4.35 -14.20 -25.10
C SER A 317 -4.64 -13.12 -24.07
N GLU A 318 -3.81 -12.08 -24.05
CA GLU A 318 -3.91 -10.92 -23.14
C GLU A 318 -5.32 -10.32 -23.15
N GLN A 319 -5.87 -10.11 -24.34
CA GLN A 319 -7.17 -9.47 -24.52
C GLN A 319 -8.33 -10.46 -24.37
N GLY A 320 -8.08 -11.76 -24.49
CA GLY A 320 -9.09 -12.80 -24.61
C GLY A 320 -9.38 -13.57 -23.33
N ALA A 321 -8.36 -13.83 -22.51
CA ALA A 321 -8.47 -14.49 -21.22
C ALA A 321 -8.51 -13.44 -20.10
N ILE A 322 -9.67 -13.29 -19.47
CA ILE A 322 -9.92 -12.23 -18.49
C ILE A 322 -10.25 -12.88 -17.15
N LEU A 323 -9.38 -12.70 -16.17
CA LEU A 323 -9.65 -13.07 -14.77
C LEU A 323 -10.20 -11.83 -14.05
N ARG A 324 -11.45 -11.88 -13.62
CA ARG A 324 -12.16 -10.70 -13.12
C ARG A 324 -12.77 -10.92 -11.74
N LEU A 325 -12.37 -10.11 -10.78
CA LEU A 325 -12.98 -10.04 -9.47
C LEU A 325 -14.36 -9.39 -9.54
N ASP A 326 -15.29 -9.90 -8.72
CA ASP A 326 -16.59 -9.31 -8.50
C ASP A 326 -16.52 -7.86 -8.02
N ASP A 327 -17.52 -7.07 -8.41
CA ASP A 327 -17.71 -5.76 -7.81
C ASP A 327 -18.04 -5.91 -6.32
N HIS A 328 -17.53 -5.00 -5.49
CA HIS A 328 -17.75 -5.02 -4.03
C HIS A 328 -17.44 -6.38 -3.39
N ALA A 329 -16.41 -7.05 -3.88
CA ALA A 329 -15.98 -8.35 -3.38
C ALA A 329 -15.62 -8.26 -1.89
N LYS A 330 -16.12 -9.22 -1.12
CA LYS A 330 -15.96 -9.24 0.34
C LYS A 330 -14.46 -9.26 0.71
N GLY A 331 -14.04 -8.31 1.53
CA GLY A 331 -12.66 -8.20 2.01
C GLY A 331 -11.69 -7.49 1.07
N PHE A 332 -12.18 -6.87 -0.01
CA PHE A 332 -11.39 -6.04 -0.93
C PHE A 332 -11.73 -4.55 -0.84
N GLY A 333 -12.60 -4.15 0.11
CA GLY A 333 -13.08 -2.77 0.23
C GLY A 333 -12.22 -1.85 1.10
N ASP A 334 -11.34 -2.39 1.96
CA ASP A 334 -10.59 -1.59 2.96
C ASP A 334 -9.12 -1.39 2.54
N PRO A 335 -8.70 -0.18 2.16
CA PRO A 335 -7.31 0.13 1.81
C PRO A 335 -6.28 -0.09 2.92
N ARG A 336 -6.72 -0.16 4.19
CA ARG A 336 -5.84 -0.43 5.33
C ARG A 336 -5.56 -1.92 5.50
N GLN A 337 -6.27 -2.78 4.76
CA GLN A 337 -6.03 -4.21 4.68
C GLN A 337 -5.97 -4.63 3.19
N PRO A 338 -4.91 -4.20 2.46
CA PRO A 338 -4.78 -4.49 1.04
C PRO A 338 -4.88 -5.99 0.76
N ARG A 339 -5.64 -6.35 -0.28
CA ARG A 339 -5.81 -7.74 -0.69
C ARG A 339 -5.60 -7.88 -2.19
N ALA A 340 -4.75 -8.84 -2.58
CA ALA A 340 -4.45 -9.09 -3.98
C ALA A 340 -5.53 -9.93 -4.68
N VAL A 341 -5.82 -9.68 -5.96
CA VAL A 341 -6.62 -10.60 -6.79
C VAL A 341 -5.82 -11.85 -7.11
N VAL A 342 -4.55 -11.68 -7.47
CA VAL A 342 -3.60 -12.79 -7.67
C VAL A 342 -2.44 -12.64 -6.70
N TRP A 343 -2.11 -13.71 -5.98
CA TRP A 343 -1.01 -13.74 -5.01
C TRP A 343 -0.11 -14.95 -5.29
N THR A 344 1.17 -14.70 -5.62
CA THR A 344 2.09 -15.77 -6.03
C THR A 344 3.05 -16.23 -4.93
N GLY A 345 2.93 -15.71 -3.71
CA GLY A 345 3.72 -16.13 -2.56
C GLY A 345 4.17 -15.00 -1.65
N GLY A 346 4.84 -15.38 -0.55
CA GLY A 346 5.59 -14.48 0.35
C GLY A 346 7.06 -14.87 0.42
N ASP A 347 7.79 -14.44 1.45
CA ASP A 347 9.15 -14.92 1.74
C ASP A 347 9.17 -16.46 1.97
N PRO A 348 10.33 -17.14 1.78
CA PRO A 348 11.68 -16.61 1.49
C PRO A 348 11.96 -16.44 -0.02
N ALA A 349 13.20 -16.09 -0.39
CA ALA A 349 13.68 -15.94 -1.78
C ALA A 349 13.46 -17.15 -2.71
N GLN A 350 13.03 -18.31 -2.20
CA GLN A 350 12.90 -19.54 -2.99
C GLN A 350 11.58 -19.62 -3.78
N ARG A 351 11.07 -18.48 -4.26
CA ARG A 351 9.90 -18.37 -5.16
C ARG A 351 10.31 -18.46 -6.61
N PHE A 352 11.05 -19.52 -6.94
CA PHE A 352 11.68 -19.66 -8.26
C PHE A 352 10.69 -19.90 -9.38
N GLY A 353 10.91 -19.30 -10.56
CA GLY A 353 10.19 -19.66 -11.79
C GLY A 353 8.67 -19.47 -11.74
N ASN A 354 8.18 -18.52 -10.95
CA ASN A 354 6.77 -18.11 -11.05
C ASN A 354 6.55 -17.23 -12.28
N GLU A 355 5.46 -17.49 -13.00
CA GLU A 355 5.13 -16.75 -14.22
C GLU A 355 3.65 -16.38 -14.33
N ILE A 356 3.36 -15.19 -14.87
CA ILE A 356 2.01 -14.75 -15.26
C ILE A 356 2.11 -14.16 -16.67
N ALA A 357 1.35 -14.71 -17.63
CA ALA A 357 1.45 -14.26 -19.02
C ALA A 357 0.15 -14.36 -19.84
N HIS A 358 -0.01 -13.48 -20.83
CA HIS A 358 -1.07 -13.55 -21.84
C HIS A 358 -2.50 -13.52 -21.26
N LEU A 359 -2.76 -12.68 -20.26
CA LEU A 359 -4.12 -12.47 -19.73
C LEU A 359 -4.37 -11.04 -19.23
N THR A 360 -5.63 -10.72 -19.03
CA THR A 360 -6.07 -9.53 -18.31
C THR A 360 -6.52 -9.91 -16.90
N ILE A 361 -6.10 -9.13 -15.89
CA ILE A 361 -6.53 -9.25 -14.50
C ILE A 361 -7.29 -7.97 -14.14
N ASP A 362 -8.58 -8.10 -13.81
CA ASP A 362 -9.46 -6.97 -13.49
C ASP A 362 -9.96 -7.05 -12.05
N THR A 363 -9.81 -5.97 -11.29
CA THR A 363 -10.22 -5.93 -9.87
C THR A 363 -11.71 -5.68 -9.65
N GLY A 364 -12.53 -5.55 -10.68
CA GLY A 364 -13.91 -5.11 -10.56
C GLY A 364 -14.03 -3.66 -10.06
N ALA A 365 -15.24 -3.25 -9.69
CA ALA A 365 -15.53 -1.91 -9.16
C ALA A 365 -15.85 -1.94 -7.65
N GLY A 366 -15.62 -0.82 -6.96
CA GLY A 366 -15.93 -0.69 -5.53
C GLY A 366 -15.02 -1.48 -4.60
N ASN A 367 -13.85 -1.89 -5.08
CA ASN A 367 -12.85 -2.68 -4.37
C ASN A 367 -11.61 -1.83 -4.04
N GLN A 368 -11.80 -0.81 -3.22
CA GLN A 368 -10.76 0.20 -2.95
C GLN A 368 -9.53 -0.36 -2.25
N GLY A 369 -9.67 -1.45 -1.49
CA GLY A 369 -8.58 -2.17 -0.86
C GLY A 369 -7.87 -3.18 -1.77
N CYS A 370 -8.19 -3.20 -3.06
CA CYS A 370 -7.64 -4.18 -3.97
C CYS A 370 -6.22 -3.84 -4.42
N SER A 371 -5.33 -4.82 -4.34
CA SER A 371 -4.10 -4.90 -5.13
C SER A 371 -4.41 -5.79 -6.33
N GLY A 372 -3.99 -5.45 -7.55
CA GLY A 372 -4.21 -6.32 -8.72
C GLY A 372 -3.45 -7.63 -8.55
N VAL A 373 -2.12 -7.55 -8.60
CA VAL A 373 -1.24 -8.71 -8.48
C VAL A 373 -0.18 -8.46 -7.42
N ALA A 374 -0.09 -9.33 -6.42
CA ALA A 374 1.07 -9.44 -5.54
C ALA A 374 2.02 -10.49 -6.11
N PHE A 375 3.01 -10.01 -6.87
CA PHE A 375 3.90 -10.85 -7.66
C PHE A 375 5.25 -11.03 -6.95
N VAL A 376 5.43 -12.21 -6.40
CA VAL A 376 6.70 -12.68 -5.83
C VAL A 376 7.28 -13.77 -6.74
N ALA A 377 8.49 -13.51 -7.20
CA ALA A 377 9.26 -14.45 -7.98
C ALA A 377 10.76 -14.16 -7.85
N ASN A 378 11.57 -15.21 -8.01
CA ASN A 378 13.02 -15.15 -7.99
C ASN A 378 13.54 -16.06 -9.11
N ASN A 379 14.77 -15.91 -9.56
CA ASN A 379 15.48 -16.83 -10.48
C ASN A 379 14.57 -17.51 -11.54
N GLN A 380 14.48 -16.91 -12.74
CA GLN A 380 13.58 -17.31 -13.85
C GLN A 380 12.11 -16.89 -13.70
N GLY A 381 11.77 -16.04 -12.72
CA GLY A 381 10.41 -15.50 -12.58
C GLY A 381 10.09 -14.34 -13.53
N SER A 382 8.88 -14.30 -14.09
CA SER A 382 8.46 -13.18 -14.94
C SER A 382 6.95 -12.91 -15.01
N ILE A 383 6.58 -11.66 -15.27
CA ILE A 383 5.20 -11.28 -15.65
C ILE A 383 5.25 -10.53 -16.97
N HIS A 384 4.55 -11.02 -18.00
CA HIS A 384 4.62 -10.40 -19.32
C HIS A 384 3.42 -10.59 -20.24
N ASP A 385 3.21 -9.63 -21.15
CA ASP A 385 2.06 -9.64 -22.06
C ASP A 385 0.74 -9.71 -21.26
N VAL A 386 0.64 -8.82 -20.26
CA VAL A 386 -0.47 -8.78 -19.29
C VAL A 386 -1.03 -7.36 -19.21
N THR A 387 -2.35 -7.28 -19.02
CA THR A 387 -3.01 -6.06 -18.57
C THR A 387 -3.53 -6.25 -17.14
N ILE A 388 -3.19 -5.33 -16.24
CA ILE A 388 -3.78 -5.23 -14.90
C ILE A 388 -4.67 -3.99 -14.87
N ALA A 389 -5.95 -4.17 -14.55
CA ALA A 389 -6.94 -3.12 -14.61
C ALA A 389 -7.68 -2.98 -13.28
N SER A 390 -7.85 -1.76 -12.82
CA SER A 390 -8.85 -1.44 -11.80
C SER A 390 -10.14 -1.05 -12.51
N GLY A 391 -11.20 -1.87 -12.37
CA GLY A 391 -12.43 -1.73 -13.16
C GLY A 391 -13.09 -0.36 -13.03
N ASP A 392 -12.93 0.30 -11.87
CA ASP A 392 -13.33 1.67 -11.60
C ASP A 392 -12.17 2.60 -11.28
N GLY A 393 -10.91 2.19 -11.42
CA GLY A 393 -9.74 3.03 -11.14
C GLY A 393 -9.38 3.25 -9.67
N GLN A 394 -10.11 2.67 -8.70
CA GLN A 394 -9.95 2.98 -7.27
C GLN A 394 -9.12 1.99 -6.45
N GLY A 395 -8.59 0.92 -7.05
CA GLY A 395 -7.72 -0.01 -6.32
C GLY A 395 -6.45 0.66 -5.79
N ILE A 396 -5.83 0.11 -4.75
CA ILE A 396 -4.61 0.71 -4.16
C ILE A 396 -3.44 0.63 -5.12
N GLN A 397 -3.19 -0.56 -5.70
CA GLN A 397 -2.03 -0.75 -6.56
C GLN A 397 -2.22 -1.84 -7.61
N GLY A 398 -1.70 -1.62 -8.83
CA GLY A 398 -1.79 -2.59 -9.91
C GLY A 398 -0.89 -3.80 -9.67
N LEU A 399 0.42 -3.57 -9.69
CA LEU A 399 1.44 -4.59 -9.45
C LEU A 399 2.19 -4.30 -8.14
N ASN A 400 2.11 -5.22 -7.19
CA ASN A 400 2.83 -5.19 -5.93
C ASN A 400 4.04 -6.12 -5.97
N LEU A 401 5.21 -5.53 -6.18
CA LEU A 401 6.52 -6.15 -6.10
C LEU A 401 7.13 -6.07 -4.69
N GLY A 402 6.56 -5.26 -3.78
CA GLY A 402 6.93 -5.18 -2.37
C GLY A 402 6.24 -6.23 -1.48
N ALA A 403 5.61 -7.25 -2.05
CA ALA A 403 4.82 -8.25 -1.32
C ALA A 403 5.68 -9.21 -0.45
N ALA A 404 6.99 -9.25 -0.66
CA ALA A 404 7.95 -10.06 0.10
C ALA A 404 9.29 -9.32 0.21
N GLY A 405 10.00 -9.50 1.33
CA GLY A 405 11.27 -8.79 1.58
C GLY A 405 12.41 -9.27 0.69
N GLU A 406 12.38 -10.54 0.30
CA GLU A 406 13.40 -11.20 -0.54
C GLU A 406 12.97 -11.33 -2.02
N ASN A 407 12.03 -10.53 -2.52
CA ASN A 407 11.51 -10.65 -3.89
C ASN A 407 12.56 -10.27 -4.96
N GLY A 408 12.66 -11.06 -6.05
CA GLY A 408 13.61 -10.86 -7.14
C GLY A 408 14.91 -11.70 -7.02
N PRO A 409 15.68 -11.91 -8.09
CA PRO A 409 15.57 -11.28 -9.40
C PRO A 409 14.41 -11.82 -10.24
N LEU A 410 13.71 -10.91 -10.92
CA LEU A 410 12.59 -11.20 -11.82
C LEU A 410 12.53 -10.21 -12.99
N LEU A 411 11.73 -10.56 -14.01
CA LEU A 411 11.44 -9.74 -15.18
C LEU A 411 9.96 -9.32 -15.22
N VAL A 412 9.70 -8.02 -15.33
CA VAL A 412 8.41 -7.48 -15.77
C VAL A 412 8.57 -7.03 -17.22
N ARG A 413 7.78 -7.55 -18.17
CA ARG A 413 7.93 -7.18 -19.59
C ARG A 413 6.60 -6.96 -20.28
N LYS A 414 6.42 -5.85 -21.01
CA LYS A 414 5.20 -5.59 -21.81
C LYS A 414 3.93 -5.70 -20.94
N LEU A 415 3.91 -4.90 -19.88
CA LEU A 415 2.82 -4.85 -18.91
C LEU A 415 2.05 -3.53 -19.10
N THR A 416 0.72 -3.60 -19.12
CA THR A 416 -0.15 -2.43 -19.07
C THR A 416 -0.85 -2.37 -17.72
N ILE A 417 -0.85 -1.21 -17.06
CA ILE A 417 -1.62 -0.98 -15.83
C ILE A 417 -2.55 0.21 -16.01
N ASN A 418 -3.85 -0.02 -15.85
CA ASN A 418 -4.89 1.00 -15.98
C ASN A 418 -5.58 1.25 -14.63
N GLY A 419 -5.64 2.50 -14.19
CA GLY A 419 -6.25 2.91 -12.91
C GLY A 419 -5.31 2.72 -11.71
N PHE A 420 -5.89 2.54 -10.53
CA PHE A 420 -5.21 2.40 -9.23
C PHE A 420 -4.64 3.70 -8.66
N ASP A 421 -4.41 3.76 -7.35
CA ASP A 421 -3.65 4.85 -6.74
C ASP A 421 -2.18 4.78 -7.16
N VAL A 422 -1.60 3.57 -7.15
CA VAL A 422 -0.22 3.26 -7.56
C VAL A 422 -0.20 2.26 -8.71
N GLY A 423 0.55 2.53 -9.78
CA GLY A 423 0.68 1.57 -10.88
C GLY A 423 1.49 0.35 -10.46
N VAL A 424 2.76 0.58 -10.13
CA VAL A 424 3.69 -0.43 -9.59
C VAL A 424 4.20 0.03 -8.22
N ALA A 425 4.01 -0.81 -7.20
CA ALA A 425 4.60 -0.62 -5.88
C ALA A 425 5.73 -1.62 -5.67
N ALA A 426 6.91 -1.13 -5.30
CA ALA A 426 8.10 -1.94 -5.05
C ALA A 426 8.74 -1.55 -3.71
N ALA A 427 9.17 -2.54 -2.95
CA ALA A 427 9.85 -2.33 -1.67
C ALA A 427 10.84 -3.46 -1.38
N GLY A 428 11.71 -3.25 -0.37
CA GLY A 428 12.70 -4.21 0.09
C GLY A 428 14.05 -4.09 -0.64
N PRO A 429 15.19 -3.99 0.07
CA PRO A 429 16.49 -3.69 -0.55
C PRO A 429 17.35 -4.89 -0.95
N ILE A 430 16.83 -6.11 -0.81
CA ILE A 430 17.69 -7.30 -0.85
C ILE A 430 18.11 -7.66 -2.28
N ASN A 431 17.18 -7.68 -3.22
CA ASN A 431 17.39 -8.16 -4.58
C ASN A 431 17.15 -7.03 -5.60
N SER A 432 17.02 -7.36 -6.89
CA SER A 432 16.79 -6.37 -7.96
C SER A 432 15.72 -6.83 -8.94
N MET A 433 15.12 -5.89 -9.66
CA MET A 433 14.05 -6.17 -10.61
C MET A 433 14.31 -5.46 -11.94
N THR A 434 14.07 -6.18 -13.03
CA THR A 434 14.17 -5.62 -14.38
C THR A 434 12.77 -5.40 -14.94
N ILE A 435 12.49 -4.21 -15.43
CA ILE A 435 11.21 -3.82 -16.01
C ILE A 435 11.47 -3.34 -17.44
N GLU A 436 10.77 -3.91 -18.42
CA GLU A 436 10.87 -3.51 -19.83
C GLU A 436 9.50 -3.30 -20.46
N ASN A 437 9.28 -2.18 -21.14
CA ASN A 437 8.03 -1.87 -21.84
C ASN A 437 6.82 -1.88 -20.90
N LEU A 438 6.83 -0.98 -19.91
CA LEU A 438 5.74 -0.79 -18.96
C LEU A 438 4.90 0.41 -19.41
N THR A 439 3.59 0.21 -19.59
CA THR A 439 2.64 1.29 -19.86
C THR A 439 1.75 1.53 -18.65
N LEU A 440 1.74 2.76 -18.17
CA LEU A 440 1.00 3.21 -16.99
C LEU A 440 -0.03 4.25 -17.41
N ARG A 441 -1.29 4.00 -17.04
CA ARG A 441 -2.40 4.91 -17.33
C ARG A 441 -3.24 5.10 -16.09
N ASP A 442 -3.56 6.36 -15.84
CA ASP A 442 -4.67 6.78 -14.98
C ASP A 442 -4.51 6.45 -13.51
N GLN A 443 -3.25 6.48 -13.05
CA GLN A 443 -2.99 6.38 -11.62
C GLN A 443 -3.44 7.64 -10.87
N ASN A 444 -3.99 7.47 -9.66
CA ASN A 444 -4.47 8.59 -8.84
C ASN A 444 -3.37 9.29 -8.06
N LEU A 445 -2.28 8.59 -7.70
CA LEU A 445 -1.19 9.14 -6.89
C LEU A 445 0.16 9.10 -7.61
N VAL A 446 0.56 7.95 -8.17
CA VAL A 446 1.87 7.81 -8.82
C VAL A 446 1.91 6.60 -9.76
N GLY A 447 2.66 6.71 -10.87
CA GLY A 447 2.92 5.58 -11.76
C GLY A 447 3.69 4.44 -11.06
N ILE A 448 4.93 4.70 -10.64
CA ILE A 448 5.77 3.73 -9.92
C ILE A 448 6.16 4.33 -8.57
N ARG A 449 5.95 3.59 -7.49
CA ARG A 449 6.50 3.88 -6.17
C ARG A 449 7.52 2.81 -5.81
N SER A 450 8.79 3.19 -5.64
CA SER A 450 9.87 2.28 -5.25
C SER A 450 10.57 2.75 -3.98
N PHE A 451 10.29 2.09 -2.87
CA PHE A 451 10.85 2.41 -1.57
C PHE A 451 11.86 1.34 -1.13
N GLY A 452 13.12 1.60 -1.44
CA GLY A 452 14.25 0.76 -1.08
C GLY A 452 14.53 -0.39 -2.05
N GLN A 453 13.78 -0.54 -3.15
CA GLN A 453 14.01 -1.62 -4.12
C GLN A 453 14.92 -1.19 -5.28
N HIS A 454 15.81 -2.09 -5.72
CA HIS A 454 16.69 -1.86 -6.86
C HIS A 454 15.95 -2.13 -8.18
N LEU A 455 15.71 -1.08 -8.98
CA LEU A 455 14.97 -1.19 -10.24
C LEU A 455 15.84 -0.81 -11.44
N SER A 456 15.80 -1.62 -12.49
CA SER A 456 16.29 -1.26 -13.83
C SER A 456 15.11 -1.23 -14.79
N ILE A 457 14.77 -0.05 -15.30
CA ILE A 457 13.54 0.18 -16.07
C ILE A 457 13.91 0.68 -17.46
N ARG A 458 13.39 0.01 -18.49
CA ARG A 458 13.53 0.40 -19.89
C ARG A 458 12.16 0.61 -20.53
N ARG A 459 11.99 1.68 -21.31
CA ARG A 459 10.74 1.98 -22.05
C ARG A 459 9.52 2.06 -21.13
N LEU A 460 9.62 2.91 -20.12
CA LEU A 460 8.48 3.32 -19.32
C LEU A 460 7.66 4.34 -20.10
N VAL A 461 6.37 4.09 -20.29
CA VAL A 461 5.44 5.07 -20.85
C VAL A 461 4.39 5.36 -19.78
N SER A 462 4.33 6.62 -19.32
CA SER A 462 3.29 7.06 -18.39
C SER A 462 2.39 8.10 -19.04
N HIS A 463 1.09 7.81 -19.09
CA HIS A 463 0.04 8.72 -19.56
C HIS A 463 -0.68 9.40 -18.38
N ASN A 464 -0.01 9.48 -17.23
CA ASN A 464 -0.59 10.02 -15.99
C ASN A 464 -0.54 11.55 -15.94
N SER A 465 -1.46 12.13 -15.17
CA SER A 465 -1.35 13.54 -14.72
C SER A 465 -0.57 13.68 -13.41
N VAL A 466 -0.22 12.56 -12.78
CA VAL A 466 0.53 12.46 -11.53
C VAL A 466 1.98 12.04 -11.83
N PRO A 467 2.92 12.14 -10.87
CA PRO A 467 4.30 11.74 -11.10
C PRO A 467 4.40 10.32 -11.69
N ALA A 468 5.27 10.15 -12.69
CA ALA A 468 5.49 8.84 -13.31
C ALA A 468 6.24 7.88 -12.38
N VAL A 469 7.22 8.40 -11.63
CA VAL A 469 8.10 7.63 -10.75
C VAL A 469 8.39 8.41 -9.47
N GLU A 470 8.20 7.75 -8.33
CA GLU A 470 8.58 8.20 -6.99
C GLU A 470 9.52 7.15 -6.39
N THR A 471 10.72 7.56 -5.98
CA THR A 471 11.70 6.66 -5.38
C THR A 471 12.25 7.18 -4.06
N LYS A 472 12.50 6.27 -3.12
CA LYS A 472 13.11 6.56 -1.82
C LYS A 472 14.06 5.42 -1.48
N GLY A 473 15.36 5.71 -1.44
CA GLY A 473 16.38 4.70 -1.18
C GLY A 473 16.57 3.71 -2.34
N ALA A 474 17.69 2.98 -2.30
CA ALA A 474 18.16 2.09 -3.36
C ALA A 474 18.39 2.76 -4.73
N LEU A 475 18.92 1.98 -5.68
CA LEU A 475 19.26 2.45 -7.03
C LEU A 475 18.09 2.19 -7.98
N THR A 476 17.60 3.23 -8.64
CA THR A 476 16.67 3.12 -9.77
C THR A 476 17.34 3.67 -11.03
N VAL A 477 17.37 2.87 -12.09
CA VAL A 477 17.90 3.24 -13.41
C VAL A 477 16.75 3.33 -14.40
N LEU A 478 16.65 4.46 -15.11
CA LEU A 478 15.69 4.69 -16.18
C LEU A 478 16.42 4.75 -17.54
N LEU A 479 15.95 3.98 -18.52
CA LEU A 479 16.50 3.89 -19.88
C LEU A 479 15.36 4.05 -20.90
N ASP A 480 15.62 4.78 -21.99
CA ASP A 480 14.67 4.95 -23.11
C ASP A 480 13.23 5.33 -22.65
N SER A 481 13.09 6.24 -21.69
CA SER A 481 11.85 6.58 -20.96
C SER A 481 11.14 7.82 -21.49
#